data_AF-A0A3S0DCX3-F1
#
_entry.id   AF-A0A3S0DCX3-F1
#
_cell.length_a   1.000
_cell.length_b   1.000
_cell.length_c   1.000
_cell.angle_alpha   90.00
_cell.angle_beta   90.00
_cell.angle_gamma   90.00
#
_symmetry.space_group_name_H-M   'P 1'
#
loop_
_entity.id
_entity.type
_entity.pdbx_description
1 polymer ?
#
loop_
_entity_poly.entity_id
_entity_poly.type
_entity_poly.pdbx_seq_one_letter_code
_entity_poly.pdbx_strand_id
1 'polypeptide(L)'
;MKIMAAGLVAAFLAGPARAADVSADAFDVLGSVMAPHQKEINARQVLEGGKDRAIRYREQIIAGWWEFMQVNSAAAPGEFCAASFLRARRQVESGQQDRVKDGAVVTLFGPGGNYRGALLAFSPLGEDSAAAFPKVPSGQPVRVTLKQGNIKPVTLNAIYLEVKASGLPLLAFAVPSIEALMKGMQDNWSFEVILDGKSIVNVEWHDGLRARNELKKCLDGQPFDTARHWKD
;
A
#
# COMPACT_ATOMS: atom_id res chain seq x y z
N MET A 1 60.10 -49.32 -2.88
CA MET A 1 59.57 -50.22 -1.84
C MET A 1 58.04 -50.10 -1.85
N LYS A 2 57.35 -51.18 -2.30
CA LYS A 2 55.92 -51.58 -2.13
C LYS A 2 54.84 -50.48 -2.33
N ILE A 3 53.99 -50.42 -3.35
CA ILE A 3 53.06 -51.35 -4.06
C ILE A 3 51.97 -52.01 -3.17
N MET A 4 50.73 -51.88 -3.67
CA MET A 4 49.42 -52.55 -3.41
C MET A 4 48.40 -51.65 -2.70
N ALA A 5 47.28 -51.17 -3.28
CA ALA A 5 46.25 -51.68 -4.20
C ALA A 5 45.01 -52.30 -3.51
N ALA A 6 43.83 -51.86 -3.99
CA ALA A 6 42.49 -52.48 -3.94
C ALA A 6 41.82 -52.71 -2.56
N GLY A 7 40.50 -52.67 -2.38
CA GLY A 7 39.35 -52.63 -3.28
C GLY A 7 38.05 -52.84 -2.46
N LEU A 8 36.90 -52.64 -3.13
CA LEU A 8 35.50 -52.69 -2.65
C LEU A 8 35.08 -53.89 -1.77
N VAL A 9 34.03 -53.73 -0.94
CA VAL A 9 32.61 -54.18 -1.16
C VAL A 9 31.83 -54.14 0.18
N ALA A 10 30.55 -53.75 0.10
CA ALA A 10 29.55 -53.57 1.18
C ALA A 10 29.00 -54.88 1.79
N ALA A 11 28.38 -54.80 2.98
CA ALA A 11 27.02 -55.29 3.25
C ALA A 11 26.56 -55.04 4.71
N PHE A 12 25.25 -54.79 4.83
CA PHE A 12 24.44 -54.47 6.01
C PHE A 12 24.45 -55.53 7.13
N LEU A 13 24.09 -55.14 8.37
CA LEU A 13 22.81 -55.51 9.00
C LEU A 13 22.61 -54.90 10.40
N ALA A 14 21.33 -54.78 10.75
CA ALA A 14 20.72 -53.95 11.78
C ALA A 14 20.97 -54.36 13.25
N GLY A 15 20.93 -53.35 14.12
CA GLY A 15 20.59 -53.46 15.54
C GLY A 15 20.27 -52.06 16.09
N PRO A 16 19.07 -51.81 16.66
CA PRO A 16 18.60 -50.46 16.91
C PRO A 16 19.29 -49.81 18.11
N ALA A 17 19.52 -48.51 17.97
CA ALA A 17 20.02 -47.61 18.99
C ALA A 17 19.13 -47.64 20.24
N ARG A 18 19.77 -47.68 21.41
CA ARG A 18 19.16 -47.26 22.67
C ARG A 18 18.75 -45.79 22.53
N ALA A 19 17.45 -45.54 22.46
CA ALA A 19 16.91 -44.21 22.74
C ALA A 19 17.13 -43.94 24.24
N ALA A 20 17.78 -42.83 24.55
CA ALA A 20 17.83 -42.28 25.89
C ALA A 20 16.40 -41.96 26.34
N ASP A 21 16.07 -42.27 27.60
CA ASP A 21 14.82 -41.91 28.24
C ASP A 21 14.63 -40.39 28.18
N VAL A 22 13.68 -39.94 27.37
CA VAL A 22 13.17 -38.56 27.41
C VAL A 22 12.07 -38.54 28.46
N SER A 23 12.28 -37.80 29.54
CA SER A 23 11.32 -37.60 30.63
C SER A 23 9.93 -37.26 30.10
N ALA A 24 8.89 -37.80 30.76
CA ALA A 24 7.49 -37.56 30.48
C ALA A 24 7.08 -36.07 30.57
N ASP A 25 7.94 -35.21 31.11
CA ASP A 25 7.76 -33.75 31.15
C ASP A 25 7.90 -33.07 29.77
N ALA A 26 8.50 -33.73 28.77
CA ALA A 26 8.68 -33.17 27.43
C ALA A 26 7.41 -33.22 26.55
N PHE A 27 6.38 -33.96 26.97
CA PHE A 27 5.08 -34.04 26.28
C PHE A 27 3.98 -33.19 26.92
N ASP A 28 4.30 -32.39 27.95
CA ASP A 28 3.39 -31.41 28.54
C ASP A 28 3.44 -30.03 27.84
N VAL A 29 3.79 -30.01 26.55
CA VAL A 29 3.59 -28.82 25.70
C VAL A 29 2.12 -28.69 25.30
N LEU A 30 1.39 -29.81 25.22
CA LEU A 30 -0.05 -29.81 24.93
C LEU A 30 -0.90 -29.48 26.17
N GLY A 31 -0.48 -29.88 27.37
CA GLY A 31 -1.19 -29.51 28.61
C GLY A 31 -0.96 -28.04 29.01
N SER A 32 0.21 -27.47 28.71
CA SER A 32 0.47 -26.03 28.88
C SER A 32 -0.26 -25.13 27.86
N VAL A 33 -0.66 -25.66 26.70
CA VAL A 33 -1.58 -24.97 25.77
C VAL A 33 -3.05 -25.12 26.18
N MET A 34 -3.37 -26.12 27.02
CA MET A 34 -4.72 -26.37 27.53
C MET A 34 -4.95 -25.89 28.97
N ALA A 35 -4.04 -25.07 29.52
CA ALA A 35 -4.32 -24.34 30.75
C ALA A 35 -5.58 -23.47 30.57
N PRO A 36 -6.53 -23.45 31.53
CA PRO A 36 -7.83 -22.78 31.38
C PRO A 36 -7.69 -21.26 31.54
N HIS A 37 -7.03 -20.61 30.59
CA HIS A 37 -6.98 -19.16 30.45
C HIS A 37 -7.01 -18.75 28.97
N GLN A 38 -8.05 -19.16 28.28
CA GLN A 38 -8.63 -18.36 27.20
C GLN A 38 -10.13 -18.64 27.20
N LYS A 39 -10.95 -17.60 27.41
CA LYS A 39 -12.35 -17.65 26.97
C LYS A 39 -12.31 -18.23 25.55
N GLU A 40 -13.04 -19.31 25.29
CA GLU A 40 -13.14 -19.94 23.97
C GLU A 40 -13.08 -18.85 22.91
N ILE A 41 -12.08 -18.93 22.01
CA ILE A 41 -12.02 -18.00 20.87
C ILE A 41 -13.32 -18.23 20.13
N ASN A 42 -14.26 -17.30 20.32
CA ASN A 42 -15.56 -17.38 19.72
C ASN A 42 -15.36 -17.13 18.22
N ALA A 43 -15.21 -18.20 17.45
CA ALA A 43 -14.94 -18.13 16.02
C ALA A 43 -16.00 -17.27 15.32
N ARG A 44 -17.24 -17.28 15.80
CA ARG A 44 -18.30 -16.40 15.31
C ARG A 44 -18.01 -14.93 15.61
N GLN A 45 -17.56 -14.58 16.82
CA GLN A 45 -17.13 -13.22 17.15
C GLN A 45 -15.91 -12.76 16.33
N VAL A 46 -14.95 -13.66 16.06
CA VAL A 46 -13.78 -13.35 15.20
C VAL A 46 -14.20 -13.14 13.74
N LEU A 47 -15.10 -13.99 13.23
CA LEU A 47 -15.63 -13.91 11.87
C LEU A 47 -16.55 -12.71 11.69
N GLU A 48 -17.45 -12.43 12.64
CA GLU A 48 -18.32 -11.25 12.66
C GLU A 48 -17.48 -9.98 12.79
N GLY A 49 -16.52 -9.93 13.70
CA GLY A 49 -15.57 -8.81 13.80
C GLY A 49 -14.67 -8.66 12.56
N GLY A 50 -14.39 -9.75 11.84
CA GLY A 50 -13.73 -9.70 10.52
C GLY A 50 -14.64 -9.10 9.44
N LYS A 51 -15.90 -9.52 9.39
CA LYS A 51 -16.91 -9.02 8.46
C LYS A 51 -17.22 -7.54 8.69
N ASP A 52 -17.42 -7.14 9.94
CA ASP A 52 -17.72 -5.75 10.28
C ASP A 52 -16.55 -4.82 9.92
N ARG A 53 -15.31 -5.25 10.17
CA ARG A 53 -14.12 -4.51 9.71
C ARG A 53 -14.06 -4.40 8.19
N ALA A 54 -14.35 -5.49 7.47
CA ALA A 54 -14.38 -5.48 6.01
C ALA A 54 -15.47 -4.54 5.47
N ILE A 55 -16.66 -4.55 6.08
CA ILE A 55 -17.76 -3.63 5.73
C ILE A 55 -17.35 -2.19 6.02
N ARG A 56 -16.84 -1.89 7.22
CA ARG A 56 -16.38 -0.53 7.57
C ARG A 56 -15.31 -0.02 6.62
N TYR A 57 -14.28 -0.82 6.35
CA TYR A 57 -13.24 -0.49 5.39
C TYR A 57 -13.83 -0.23 3.99
N ARG A 58 -14.76 -1.07 3.54
CA ARG A 58 -15.45 -0.90 2.25
C ARG A 58 -16.20 0.43 2.18
N GLU A 59 -16.98 0.76 3.19
CA GLU A 59 -17.74 2.01 3.21
C GLU A 59 -16.81 3.23 3.29
N GLN A 60 -15.75 3.16 4.10
CA GLN A 60 -14.74 4.22 4.20
C GLN A 60 -14.01 4.43 2.88
N ILE A 61 -13.59 3.37 2.18
CA ILE A 61 -12.87 3.52 0.92
C ILE A 61 -13.78 3.99 -0.22
N ILE A 62 -15.09 3.71 -0.15
CA ILE A 62 -16.06 4.26 -1.10
C ILE A 62 -16.26 5.76 -0.88
N ALA A 63 -16.34 6.19 0.38
CA ALA A 63 -16.40 7.61 0.74
C ALA A 63 -15.11 8.33 0.31
N GLY A 64 -13.98 7.74 0.65
CA GLY A 64 -12.65 8.29 0.47
C GLY A 64 -12.20 9.16 1.64
N TRP A 65 -10.89 9.26 1.84
CA TRP A 65 -10.31 10.08 2.90
C TRP A 65 -8.88 10.52 2.58
N TRP A 66 -8.40 11.50 3.34
CA TRP A 66 -7.01 11.98 3.30
C TRP A 66 -6.15 11.38 4.42
N GLU A 67 -4.91 11.04 4.08
CA GLU A 67 -3.85 10.71 5.03
C GLU A 67 -2.65 11.64 4.81
N PHE A 68 -2.00 12.05 5.90
CA PHE A 68 -0.82 12.91 5.86
C PHE A 68 0.35 12.25 6.55
N MET A 69 1.56 12.47 6.03
CA MET A 69 2.75 11.81 6.53
C MET A 69 4.02 12.56 6.16
N GLN A 70 5.05 12.39 6.97
CA GLN A 70 6.43 12.59 6.54
C GLN A 70 6.95 11.23 6.09
N VAL A 71 7.09 11.01 4.78
CA VAL A 71 7.33 9.65 4.24
C VAL A 71 8.68 9.08 4.64
N ASN A 72 9.62 9.94 5.07
CA ASN A 72 10.89 9.54 5.65
C ASN A 72 10.95 10.01 7.11
N SER A 73 10.87 9.05 8.04
CA SER A 73 10.92 9.32 9.48
C SER A 73 12.29 9.82 9.97
N ALA A 74 13.35 9.63 9.18
CA ALA A 74 14.68 10.13 9.50
C ALA A 74 14.98 11.51 8.87
N ALA A 75 14.04 12.07 8.10
CA ALA A 75 14.23 13.37 7.47
C ALA A 75 14.03 14.52 8.46
N ALA A 76 14.61 15.67 8.12
CA ALA A 76 14.39 16.90 8.88
C ALA A 76 12.91 17.31 8.81
N PRO A 77 12.39 17.99 9.85
CA PRO A 77 11.02 18.54 9.81
C PRO A 77 10.81 19.40 8.56
N GLY A 78 9.70 19.18 7.85
CA GLY A 78 9.38 19.90 6.61
C GLY A 78 9.82 19.21 5.32
N GLU A 79 10.64 18.16 5.39
CA GLU A 79 11.06 17.40 4.21
C GLU A 79 10.23 16.14 4.00
N PHE A 80 10.02 15.76 2.73
CA PHE A 80 9.30 14.53 2.35
C PHE A 80 7.86 14.47 2.90
N CYS A 81 7.23 15.62 3.06
CA CYS A 81 5.81 15.70 3.40
C CYS A 81 4.95 15.18 2.26
N ALA A 82 3.91 14.40 2.58
CA ALA A 82 2.96 13.89 1.61
C ALA A 82 1.52 13.95 2.12
N ALA A 83 0.59 14.15 1.20
CA ALA A 83 -0.84 14.02 1.42
C ALA A 83 -1.42 13.03 0.39
N SER A 84 -2.08 11.98 0.88
CA SER A 84 -2.65 10.90 0.05
C SER A 84 -4.17 10.88 0.18
N PHE A 85 -4.90 10.97 -0.92
CA PHE A 85 -6.34 10.72 -0.95
C PHE A 85 -6.59 9.32 -1.49
N LEU A 86 -7.27 8.48 -0.70
CA LEU A 86 -7.58 7.09 -1.04
C LEU A 86 -9.06 6.97 -1.36
N ARG A 87 -9.42 6.29 -2.46
CA ARG A 87 -10.82 6.01 -2.79
C ARG A 87 -10.97 4.81 -3.73
N ALA A 88 -12.12 4.14 -3.65
CA ALA A 88 -12.58 3.15 -4.62
C ALA A 88 -14.06 3.36 -4.96
N ARG A 89 -14.56 2.71 -6.02
CA ARG A 89 -15.96 2.79 -6.43
C ARG A 89 -16.73 1.56 -5.97
N ARG A 90 -18.00 1.77 -5.59
CA ARG A 90 -18.93 0.66 -5.36
C ARG A 90 -19.24 -0.04 -6.69
N GLN A 91 -19.11 -1.35 -6.69
CA GLN A 91 -19.65 -2.24 -7.71
C GLN A 91 -20.84 -3.00 -7.11
N VAL A 92 -22.03 -2.67 -7.59
CA VAL A 92 -23.26 -3.35 -7.21
C VAL A 92 -23.47 -4.51 -8.17
N GLU A 93 -23.50 -5.73 -7.66
CA GLU A 93 -23.85 -6.93 -8.42
C GLU A 93 -25.18 -7.48 -7.90
N SER A 94 -26.15 -7.65 -8.79
CA SER A 94 -27.50 -8.10 -8.43
C SER A 94 -27.44 -9.46 -7.72
N GLY A 95 -27.89 -9.50 -6.46
CA GLY A 95 -27.93 -10.71 -5.65
C GLY A 95 -26.60 -11.10 -4.98
N GLN A 96 -25.55 -10.28 -5.09
CA GLN A 96 -24.28 -10.48 -4.38
C GLN A 96 -23.96 -9.31 -3.45
N GLN A 97 -23.02 -9.53 -2.53
CA GLN A 97 -22.50 -8.50 -1.65
C GLN A 97 -21.70 -7.46 -2.47
N ASP A 98 -22.00 -6.16 -2.28
CA ASP A 98 -21.29 -5.08 -2.97
C ASP A 98 -19.78 -5.21 -2.82
N ARG A 99 -19.08 -5.06 -3.94
CA ARG A 99 -17.61 -5.06 -4.02
C ARG A 99 -17.10 -3.63 -4.26
N VAL A 100 -15.79 -3.46 -4.15
CA VAL A 100 -15.09 -2.25 -4.59
C VAL A 100 -14.30 -2.54 -5.86
N LYS A 101 -14.25 -1.54 -6.73
CA LYS A 101 -13.46 -1.56 -7.98
C LYS A 101 -12.86 -0.19 -8.26
N ASP A 102 -11.97 -0.11 -9.24
CA ASP A 102 -11.38 1.14 -9.72
C ASP A 102 -10.76 1.96 -8.58
N GLY A 103 -10.11 1.29 -7.62
CA GLY A 103 -9.47 1.93 -6.50
C GLY A 103 -8.21 2.68 -6.92
N ALA A 104 -8.02 3.87 -6.36
CA ALA A 104 -6.86 4.69 -6.61
C ALA A 104 -6.42 5.46 -5.35
N VAL A 105 -5.14 5.79 -5.33
CA VAL A 105 -4.54 6.74 -4.39
C VAL A 105 -3.96 7.88 -5.20
N VAL A 106 -4.32 9.12 -4.84
CA VAL A 106 -3.67 10.34 -5.34
C VAL A 106 -2.74 10.84 -4.24
N THR A 107 -1.44 10.93 -4.52
CA THR A 107 -0.46 11.42 -3.55
C THR A 107 0.22 12.69 -4.04
N LEU A 108 0.23 13.69 -3.18
CA LEU A 108 0.91 14.96 -3.35
C LEU A 108 2.20 14.89 -2.54
N PHE A 109 3.35 14.82 -3.19
CA PHE A 109 4.66 14.80 -2.52
C PHE A 109 5.29 16.19 -2.57
N GLY A 110 5.69 16.67 -1.39
CA GLY A 110 6.53 17.85 -1.22
C GLY A 110 8.01 17.57 -1.51
N PRO A 111 8.84 18.63 -1.45
CA PRO A 111 10.28 18.53 -1.65
C PRO A 111 10.95 17.70 -0.54
N GLY A 112 12.16 17.22 -0.81
CA GLY A 112 12.96 16.49 0.18
C GLY A 112 14.36 16.17 -0.31
N GLY A 113 15.34 16.22 0.60
CA GLY A 113 16.75 16.01 0.27
C GLY A 113 17.22 17.04 -0.75
N ASN A 114 17.67 16.58 -1.92
CA ASN A 114 18.10 17.46 -3.02
C ASN A 114 17.00 17.80 -4.03
N TYR A 115 15.83 17.16 -3.95
CA TYR A 115 14.72 17.43 -4.86
C TYR A 115 13.90 18.61 -4.34
N ARG A 116 13.82 19.68 -5.14
CA ARG A 116 13.12 20.93 -4.79
C ARG A 116 11.76 21.10 -5.47
N GLY A 117 11.40 20.17 -6.36
CA GLY A 117 10.08 20.14 -6.98
C GLY A 117 9.03 19.49 -6.08
N ALA A 118 7.88 19.20 -6.67
CA ALA A 118 6.83 18.39 -6.07
C ALA A 118 6.39 17.30 -7.05
N LEU A 119 5.71 16.27 -6.56
CA LEU A 119 5.13 15.23 -7.41
C LEU A 119 3.63 15.12 -7.17
N LEU A 120 2.87 15.04 -8.27
CA LEU A 120 1.50 14.55 -8.27
C LEU A 120 1.54 13.10 -8.76
N ALA A 121 1.26 12.15 -7.86
CA ALA A 121 1.36 10.73 -8.15
C ALA A 121 0.03 10.01 -8.05
N PHE A 122 -0.13 8.99 -8.87
CA PHE A 122 -1.29 8.11 -8.88
C PHE A 122 -0.85 6.67 -8.70
N SER A 123 -1.45 5.97 -7.75
CA SER A 123 -1.26 4.54 -7.52
C SER A 123 -2.59 3.80 -7.65
N PRO A 124 -2.57 2.54 -8.11
CA PRO A 124 -3.75 1.70 -8.03
C PRO A 124 -4.02 1.34 -6.57
N LEU A 125 -5.28 1.05 -6.23
CA LEU A 125 -5.68 0.46 -4.96
C LEU A 125 -6.57 -0.76 -5.23
N GLY A 126 -6.05 -1.95 -4.96
CA GLY A 126 -6.71 -3.21 -5.32
C GLY A 126 -6.10 -3.88 -6.56
N GLU A 127 -6.33 -5.17 -6.70
CA GLU A 127 -5.72 -6.01 -7.74
C GLU A 127 -6.23 -5.66 -9.15
N ASP A 128 -7.52 -5.33 -9.27
CA ASP A 128 -8.17 -4.93 -10.51
C ASP A 128 -7.53 -3.67 -11.10
N SER A 129 -7.29 -2.67 -10.25
CA SER A 129 -6.69 -1.41 -10.64
C SER A 129 -5.19 -1.57 -10.89
N ALA A 130 -4.51 -2.43 -10.11
CA ALA A 130 -3.10 -2.73 -10.31
C ALA A 130 -2.82 -3.41 -11.66
N ALA A 131 -3.76 -4.24 -12.15
CA ALA A 131 -3.64 -4.88 -13.45
C ALA A 131 -3.67 -3.88 -14.63
N ALA A 132 -4.25 -2.69 -14.44
CA ALA A 132 -4.33 -1.64 -15.46
C ALA A 132 -3.06 -0.76 -15.54
N PHE A 133 -2.19 -0.79 -14.53
CA PHE A 133 -0.95 0.00 -14.52
C PHE A 133 0.13 -0.61 -15.42
N PRO A 134 1.00 0.22 -16.02
CA PRO A 134 2.06 -0.26 -16.90
C PRO A 134 3.09 -1.10 -16.12
N LYS A 135 3.66 -2.09 -16.80
CA LYS A 135 4.72 -2.97 -16.25
C LYS A 135 6.04 -2.67 -16.96
N VAL A 136 6.59 -1.49 -16.71
CA VAL A 136 7.86 -1.02 -17.29
C VAL A 136 8.92 -0.91 -16.19
N PRO A 137 10.22 -0.85 -16.50
CA PRO A 137 11.23 -0.62 -15.48
C PRO A 137 11.00 0.69 -14.71
N SER A 138 11.21 0.68 -13.39
CA SER A 138 11.13 1.87 -12.55
C SER A 138 12.05 2.99 -13.06
N GLY A 139 11.55 4.22 -13.01
CA GLY A 139 12.20 5.43 -13.52
C GLY A 139 11.90 5.74 -15.00
N GLN A 140 11.23 4.85 -15.73
CA GLN A 140 10.93 5.07 -17.14
C GLN A 140 9.75 6.05 -17.33
N PRO A 141 9.84 6.94 -18.34
CA PRO A 141 8.70 7.77 -18.72
C PRO A 141 7.63 6.92 -19.40
N VAL A 142 6.37 7.16 -19.02
CA VAL A 142 5.18 6.59 -19.65
C VAL A 142 4.33 7.74 -20.16
N ARG A 143 4.03 7.73 -21.46
CA ARG A 143 3.17 8.74 -22.08
C ARG A 143 1.72 8.48 -21.72
N VAL A 144 1.09 9.41 -21.01
CA VAL A 144 -0.30 9.33 -20.54
C VAL A 144 -1.03 10.62 -20.83
N THR A 145 -2.36 10.55 -20.89
CA THR A 145 -3.22 11.74 -20.90
C THR A 145 -3.81 11.95 -19.53
N LEU A 146 -3.59 13.14 -18.96
CA LEU A 146 -4.12 13.57 -17.68
C LEU A 146 -5.31 14.51 -17.93
N LYS A 147 -6.48 14.17 -17.40
CA LYS A 147 -7.61 15.09 -17.25
C LYS A 147 -7.70 15.54 -15.79
N GLN A 148 -8.01 16.82 -15.59
CA GLN A 148 -8.09 17.42 -14.25
C GLN A 148 -9.31 18.33 -14.19
N GLY A 149 -10.35 17.92 -13.45
CA GLY A 149 -11.62 18.64 -13.37
C GLY A 149 -12.13 19.07 -14.75
N ASN A 150 -12.38 20.37 -14.90
CA ASN A 150 -12.89 20.96 -16.14
C ASN A 150 -11.79 21.54 -17.05
N ILE A 151 -10.53 21.22 -16.81
CA ILE A 151 -9.40 21.71 -17.61
C ILE A 151 -9.22 20.82 -18.84
N LYS A 152 -8.78 21.41 -19.95
CA LYS A 152 -8.48 20.68 -21.19
C LYS A 152 -7.47 19.55 -20.90
N PRO A 153 -7.72 18.31 -21.35
CA PRO A 153 -6.79 17.20 -21.19
C PRO A 153 -5.42 17.50 -21.78
N VAL A 154 -4.37 17.02 -21.12
CA VAL A 154 -2.98 17.18 -21.57
C VAL A 154 -2.32 15.81 -21.66
N THR A 155 -1.62 15.54 -22.77
CA THR A 155 -0.79 14.35 -22.92
C THR A 155 0.65 14.69 -22.61
N LEU A 156 1.24 14.01 -21.63
CA LEU A 156 2.60 14.24 -21.15
C LEU A 156 3.22 12.94 -20.62
N ASN A 157 4.51 12.98 -20.30
CA ASN A 157 5.19 11.85 -19.69
C ASN A 157 5.00 11.91 -18.16
N ALA A 158 4.49 10.82 -17.59
CA ALA A 158 4.60 10.52 -16.16
C ALA A 158 5.81 9.60 -15.94
N ILE A 159 6.42 9.65 -14.77
CA ILE A 159 7.50 8.75 -14.38
C ILE A 159 6.86 7.55 -13.71
N TYR A 160 7.08 6.34 -14.24
CA TYR A 160 6.68 5.11 -13.57
C TYR A 160 7.69 4.78 -12.47
N LEU A 161 7.22 4.56 -11.25
CA LEU A 161 8.06 4.23 -10.10
C LEU A 161 7.51 3.00 -9.39
N GLU A 162 8.41 2.05 -9.12
CA GLU A 162 8.14 0.94 -8.21
C GLU A 162 8.61 1.31 -6.80
N VAL A 163 7.74 1.12 -5.81
CA VAL A 163 8.06 1.32 -4.41
C VAL A 163 8.55 0.00 -3.82
N LYS A 164 9.86 -0.16 -3.66
CA LYS A 164 10.46 -1.38 -3.12
C LYS A 164 10.04 -1.59 -1.66
N ALA A 165 9.46 -2.77 -1.39
CA ALA A 165 9.19 -3.44 -0.10
C ALA A 165 7.74 -3.95 0.05
N SER A 166 6.80 -3.55 -0.82
CA SER A 166 5.38 -4.00 -0.90
C SER A 166 4.45 -2.95 -1.51
N GLY A 167 4.98 -1.78 -1.90
CA GLY A 167 4.16 -0.66 -2.33
C GLY A 167 3.60 -0.84 -3.73
N LEU A 168 2.39 -0.32 -3.93
CA LEU A 168 1.75 -0.24 -5.25
C LEU A 168 2.60 0.67 -6.16
N PRO A 169 2.69 0.37 -7.46
CA PRO A 169 3.42 1.24 -8.39
C PRO A 169 2.78 2.63 -8.43
N LEU A 170 3.54 3.63 -8.88
CA LEU A 170 3.02 4.97 -9.10
C LEU A 170 3.41 5.55 -10.45
N LEU A 171 2.47 6.30 -11.02
CA LEU A 171 2.73 7.23 -12.13
C LEU A 171 2.81 8.64 -11.54
N ALA A 172 4.01 9.21 -11.56
CA ALA A 172 4.29 10.52 -10.97
C ALA A 172 4.52 11.60 -12.04
N PHE A 173 3.79 12.69 -11.92
CA PHE A 173 3.99 13.90 -12.70
C PHE A 173 4.85 14.88 -11.90
N ALA A 174 5.94 15.35 -12.51
CA ALA A 174 6.76 16.39 -11.91
C ALA A 174 6.03 17.74 -11.95
N VAL A 175 5.93 18.40 -10.80
CA VAL A 175 5.41 19.75 -10.65
C VAL A 175 6.58 20.68 -10.27
N PRO A 176 6.70 21.88 -10.87
CA PRO A 176 7.88 22.74 -10.68
C PRO A 176 8.17 23.10 -9.22
N SER A 177 7.14 23.23 -8.39
CA SER A 177 7.28 23.50 -6.96
C SER A 177 6.06 23.03 -6.18
N ILE A 178 6.20 22.93 -4.86
CA ILE A 178 5.09 22.59 -3.96
C ILE A 178 4.04 23.70 -3.87
N GLU A 179 4.44 24.96 -4.00
CA GLU A 179 3.53 26.10 -4.05
C GLU A 179 2.66 26.05 -5.30
N ALA A 180 3.23 25.67 -6.44
CA ALA A 180 2.48 25.50 -7.69
C ALA A 180 1.45 24.38 -7.57
N LEU A 181 1.82 23.26 -6.93
CA LEU A 181 0.92 22.15 -6.65
C LEU A 181 -0.22 22.59 -5.70
N MET A 182 0.12 23.18 -4.55
CA MET A 182 -0.87 23.60 -3.55
C MET A 182 -1.80 24.71 -4.04
N LYS A 183 -1.32 25.61 -4.92
CA LYS A 183 -2.15 26.65 -5.55
C LYS A 183 -3.24 26.06 -6.44
N GLY A 184 -3.00 24.90 -7.06
CA GLY A 184 -3.97 24.21 -7.90
C GLY A 184 -5.01 23.39 -7.14
N MET A 185 -4.85 23.21 -5.82
CA MET A 185 -5.77 22.40 -5.02
C MET A 185 -7.12 23.11 -4.82
N GLN A 186 -8.19 22.38 -5.18
CA GLN A 186 -9.57 22.74 -4.90
C GLN A 186 -10.16 21.77 -3.89
N ASP A 187 -11.22 22.19 -3.21
CA ASP A 187 -11.84 21.37 -2.17
C ASP A 187 -12.42 20.08 -2.73
N ASN A 188 -13.11 20.17 -3.87
CA ASN A 188 -13.58 19.05 -4.65
C ASN A 188 -12.90 19.10 -6.01
N TRP A 189 -12.30 17.99 -6.42
CA TRP A 189 -11.57 17.92 -7.68
C TRP A 189 -11.50 16.49 -8.20
N SER A 190 -11.34 16.33 -9.51
CA SER A 190 -11.25 15.02 -10.15
C SER A 190 -10.03 14.89 -11.04
N PHE A 191 -9.54 13.66 -11.13
CA PHE A 191 -8.44 13.27 -12.00
C PHE A 191 -8.81 12.04 -12.81
N GLU A 192 -8.42 12.03 -14.07
CA GLU A 192 -8.44 10.84 -14.92
C GLU A 192 -7.06 10.66 -15.56
N VAL A 193 -6.47 9.49 -15.39
CA VAL A 193 -5.23 9.10 -16.08
C VAL A 193 -5.59 8.09 -17.15
N ILE A 194 -5.24 8.41 -18.40
CA ILE A 194 -5.55 7.61 -19.58
C ILE A 194 -4.24 7.12 -20.20
N LEU A 195 -4.13 5.80 -20.32
CA LEU A 195 -3.04 5.11 -20.98
C LEU A 195 -3.60 4.32 -22.16
N ASP A 196 -3.04 4.50 -23.35
CA ASP A 196 -3.47 3.83 -24.58
C ASP A 196 -4.99 3.91 -24.85
N GLY A 197 -5.55 5.09 -24.58
CA GLY A 197 -6.99 5.36 -24.76
C GLY A 197 -7.89 4.78 -23.67
N LYS A 198 -7.34 4.09 -22.67
CA LYS A 198 -8.09 3.49 -21.54
C LYS A 198 -7.87 4.30 -20.27
N SER A 199 -8.95 4.61 -19.56
CA SER A 199 -8.87 5.17 -18.20
C SER A 199 -8.32 4.12 -17.26
N ILE A 200 -7.14 4.37 -16.68
CA ILE A 200 -6.48 3.49 -15.70
C ILE A 200 -6.61 4.02 -14.27
N VAL A 201 -6.96 5.30 -14.12
CA VAL A 201 -7.31 5.96 -12.85
C VAL A 201 -8.45 6.92 -13.13
N ASN A 202 -9.49 6.90 -12.31
CA ASN A 202 -10.56 7.89 -12.33
C ASN A 202 -11.08 8.13 -10.92
N VAL A 203 -10.60 9.20 -10.30
CA VAL A 203 -10.75 9.49 -8.88
C VAL A 203 -11.21 10.93 -8.68
N GLU A 204 -12.11 11.11 -7.72
CA GLU A 204 -12.57 12.40 -7.27
C GLU A 204 -12.31 12.50 -5.77
N TRP A 205 -11.64 13.58 -5.37
CA TRP A 205 -11.42 13.92 -3.97
C TRP A 205 -12.43 14.97 -3.49
N HIS A 206 -12.59 15.02 -2.18
CA HIS A 206 -13.22 16.10 -1.41
C HIS A 206 -12.27 16.53 -0.29
N ASP A 207 -12.61 17.55 0.51
CA ASP A 207 -11.77 18.09 1.60
C ASP A 207 -10.35 18.52 1.18
N GLY A 208 -10.14 18.83 -0.10
CA GLY A 208 -8.84 19.20 -0.64
C GLY A 208 -8.24 20.44 0.03
N LEU A 209 -9.06 21.40 0.50
CA LEU A 209 -8.54 22.58 1.18
C LEU A 209 -8.06 22.28 2.60
N ARG A 210 -8.72 21.35 3.32
CA ARG A 210 -8.20 20.82 4.58
C ARG A 210 -6.86 20.13 4.33
N ALA A 211 -6.80 19.29 3.30
CA ALA A 211 -5.59 18.57 2.96
C ALA A 211 -4.40 19.50 2.63
N ARG A 212 -4.66 20.58 1.89
CA ARG A 212 -3.67 21.63 1.62
C ARG A 212 -3.13 22.25 2.91
N ASN A 213 -3.99 22.51 3.90
CA ASN A 213 -3.59 23.12 5.16
C ASN A 213 -2.74 22.17 6.02
N GLU A 214 -3.10 20.88 6.09
CA GLU A 214 -2.29 19.87 6.80
C GLU A 214 -0.94 19.64 6.12
N LEU A 215 -0.92 19.59 4.78
CA LEU A 215 0.32 19.49 4.02
C LEU A 215 1.23 20.71 4.28
N LYS A 216 0.65 21.92 4.34
CA LYS A 216 1.38 23.14 4.69
C LYS A 216 1.98 23.08 6.10
N LYS A 217 1.23 22.61 7.10
CA LYS A 217 1.76 22.43 8.46
C LYS A 217 2.97 21.50 8.47
N CYS A 218 2.89 20.37 7.76
CA CYS A 218 4.02 19.45 7.64
C CYS A 218 5.23 20.15 7.04
N LEU A 219 5.07 20.86 5.91
CA LEU A 219 6.14 21.58 5.22
C LEU A 219 6.78 22.68 6.07
N ASP A 220 5.98 23.31 6.94
CA ASP A 220 6.44 24.32 7.91
C ASP A 220 7.11 23.69 9.15
N GLY A 221 7.25 22.35 9.20
CA GLY A 221 7.82 21.61 10.35
C GLY A 221 6.93 21.61 11.59
N GLN A 222 5.65 21.94 11.44
CA GLN A 222 4.67 22.05 12.52
C GLN A 222 3.94 20.72 12.75
N PRO A 223 3.34 20.52 13.93
CA PRO A 223 2.43 19.40 14.13
C PRO A 223 1.29 19.40 13.11
N PHE A 224 1.03 18.24 12.51
CA PHE A 224 -0.02 18.00 11.53
C PHE A 224 -0.75 16.70 11.87
N ASP A 225 -1.90 16.49 11.23
CA ASP A 225 -2.70 15.28 11.40
C ASP A 225 -1.96 14.03 10.89
N THR A 226 -1.45 13.21 11.81
CA THR A 226 -0.75 11.94 11.51
C THR A 226 -1.61 10.72 11.81
N ALA A 227 -2.89 10.92 12.16
CA ALA A 227 -3.79 9.83 12.49
C ALA A 227 -4.05 8.97 11.24
N ARG A 228 -4.11 7.65 11.44
CA ARG A 228 -4.59 6.74 10.40
C ARG A 228 -6.11 6.72 10.44
N HIS A 229 -6.74 7.42 9.51
CA HIS A 229 -8.19 7.56 9.46
C HIS A 229 -8.93 6.26 9.04
N TRP A 230 -8.22 5.16 8.76
CA TRP A 230 -8.82 3.83 8.58
C TRP A 230 -8.96 3.01 9.88
N LYS A 231 -8.32 3.41 10.99
CA LYS A 231 -8.33 2.66 12.25
C LYS A 231 -9.41 3.18 13.21
N ASP A 232 -10.60 2.58 13.12
CA ASP A 232 -11.51 2.36 14.27
C ASP A 232 -11.70 0.84 14.53
#